data_AF-A0A2E8GQJ5-F1
#
_entry.id   AF-A0A2E8GQJ5-F1
#
_cell.length_a   1.000
_cell.length_b   1.000
_cell.length_c   1.000
_cell.angle_alpha   90.00
_cell.angle_beta   90.00
_cell.angle_gamma   90.00
#
_symmetry.space_group_name_H-M   'P 1'
#
loop_
_entity.id
_entity.type
_entity.pdbx_description
1 polymer ?
#
loop_
_entity_poly.entity_id
_entity_poly.type
_entity_poly.pdbx_seq_one_letter_code
_entity_poly.pdbx_strand_id
1 'polypeptide(L)'
;MTRRSGKIWKAWAASNKALQRSGLVTADFGVPIRAAQVGRAKEERRARWNLLRFSVLLAWLLLTTTPLWAEPRLTLSRHLDRESVPTGEELVGHLQLTNVGNEPLHIRGVQTSCGCTTLRLKQRRIAPGDSVQLDFVVDTRGKLGRIEKTITLHTNEPDSPHVVTVVFHALPSGMAGADTQAVFQPPCASCHLDPGIGQHSAALFAAVCAMCHPDGVKIREPDALAHWITEGNAHTGMPGFQDRLTGAQVQSLVTLLKQ
;
A
#
# COMPACT_ATOMS: atom_id res chain seq x y z
N MET A 1 -8.15 -17.55 -68.12
CA MET A 1 -8.29 -18.31 -69.39
C MET A 1 -6.98 -19.03 -69.60
N THR A 2 -6.80 -20.35 -69.73
CA THR A 2 -7.59 -21.55 -70.15
C THR A 2 -6.80 -22.78 -69.62
N ARG A 3 -7.35 -23.73 -68.85
CA ARG A 3 -8.06 -24.99 -69.20
C ARG A 3 -7.49 -25.82 -70.38
N ARG A 4 -6.87 -26.99 -70.09
CA ARG A 4 -6.98 -28.32 -70.76
C ARG A 4 -5.94 -29.29 -70.16
N SER A 5 -6.24 -30.26 -69.28
CA SER A 5 -7.10 -31.47 -69.36
C SER A 5 -6.52 -32.67 -70.12
N GLY A 6 -6.14 -33.71 -69.38
CA GLY A 6 -6.86 -34.99 -69.44
C GLY A 6 -6.63 -35.93 -70.62
N LYS A 7 -5.37 -36.30 -70.95
CA LYS A 7 -5.10 -37.38 -71.91
C LYS A 7 -4.18 -38.52 -71.42
N ILE A 8 -3.60 -38.45 -70.23
CA ILE A 8 -2.63 -39.46 -69.76
C ILE A 8 -3.30 -40.65 -69.02
N TRP A 9 -4.53 -40.47 -68.52
CA TRP A 9 -5.19 -41.48 -67.68
C TRP A 9 -5.93 -42.60 -68.42
N LYS A 10 -5.97 -42.59 -69.76
CA LYS A 10 -6.66 -43.62 -70.56
C LYS A 10 -5.75 -44.78 -71.01
N ALA A 11 -4.43 -44.66 -70.87
CA ALA A 11 -3.48 -45.69 -71.31
C ALA A 11 -3.18 -46.76 -70.23
N TRP A 12 -3.41 -46.48 -68.95
CA TRP A 12 -3.11 -47.42 -67.86
C TRP A 12 -4.22 -48.47 -67.61
N ALA A 13 -5.44 -48.23 -68.10
CA ALA A 13 -6.59 -49.12 -67.89
C ALA A 13 -6.70 -50.28 -68.90
N ALA A 14 -5.89 -50.28 -69.97
CA ALA A 14 -5.94 -51.31 -71.02
C ALA A 14 -5.01 -52.51 -70.76
N SER A 15 -4.00 -52.37 -69.88
CA SER A 15 -3.00 -53.43 -69.64
C SER A 15 -3.41 -54.43 -68.54
N ASN A 16 -4.45 -54.13 -67.76
CA ASN A 16 -4.88 -54.98 -66.64
C ASN A 16 -5.97 -56.00 -67.01
N LYS A 17 -6.41 -56.04 -68.28
CA LYS A 17 -7.44 -56.99 -68.77
C LYS A 17 -6.87 -58.24 -69.44
N ALA A 18 -5.54 -58.31 -69.60
CA ALA A 18 -4.85 -59.40 -70.29
C ALA A 18 -4.23 -60.46 -69.36
N LEU A 19 -4.31 -60.30 -68.04
CA LEU A 19 -3.69 -61.20 -67.04
C LEU A 19 -4.68 -62.13 -66.32
N GLN A 20 -5.94 -62.21 -66.76
CA GLN A 20 -6.96 -63.10 -66.15
C GLN A 20 -7.33 -64.33 -67.01
N ARG A 21 -6.50 -64.70 -68.00
CA ARG A 21 -6.73 -65.85 -68.89
C ARG A 21 -5.60 -66.89 -68.86
N SER A 22 -5.26 -67.37 -67.67
CA SER A 22 -4.51 -68.61 -67.53
C SER A 22 -4.90 -69.28 -66.22
N GLY A 23 -5.92 -70.12 -66.27
CA GLY A 23 -6.20 -71.06 -65.19
C GLY A 23 -5.05 -72.06 -65.13
N LEU A 24 -4.31 -72.06 -64.02
CA LEU A 24 -3.44 -73.16 -63.64
C LEU A 24 -3.02 -73.03 -62.17
N VAL A 25 -3.26 -74.13 -61.46
CA VAL A 25 -2.62 -74.57 -60.21
C VAL A 25 -3.27 -74.15 -58.88
N THR A 26 -3.88 -75.19 -58.31
CA THR A 26 -4.27 -75.50 -56.95
C THR A 26 -3.29 -75.08 -55.85
N ALA A 27 -3.82 -74.54 -54.76
CA ALA A 27 -3.43 -74.96 -53.42
C ALA A 27 -4.59 -74.63 -52.46
N ASP A 28 -5.19 -75.68 -51.95
CA ASP A 28 -6.15 -75.67 -50.85
C ASP A 28 -5.44 -75.17 -49.59
N PHE A 29 -5.80 -73.98 -49.14
CA PHE A 29 -5.68 -73.56 -47.74
C PHE A 29 -6.92 -72.73 -47.42
N GLY A 30 -8.02 -73.43 -47.16
CA GLY A 30 -9.22 -72.87 -46.58
C GLY A 30 -8.97 -72.29 -45.19
N VAL A 31 -8.45 -71.06 -45.12
CA VAL A 31 -8.84 -70.15 -44.03
C VAL A 31 -10.03 -69.36 -44.55
N PRO A 32 -11.20 -69.42 -43.92
CA PRO A 32 -12.34 -68.64 -44.39
C PRO A 32 -11.96 -67.15 -44.37
N ILE A 33 -12.01 -66.48 -45.52
CA ILE A 33 -11.73 -65.04 -45.69
C ILE A 33 -12.50 -64.20 -44.65
N ARG A 34 -13.68 -64.69 -44.24
CA ARG A 34 -14.53 -64.12 -43.18
C ARG A 34 -13.85 -64.09 -41.80
N ALA A 35 -13.07 -65.11 -41.43
CA ALA A 35 -12.37 -65.17 -40.15
C ALA A 35 -11.16 -64.22 -40.11
N ALA A 36 -10.40 -64.12 -41.21
CA ALA A 36 -9.27 -63.19 -41.31
C ALA A 36 -9.70 -61.71 -41.29
N GLN A 37 -10.83 -61.36 -41.91
CA GLN A 37 -11.39 -59.99 -41.86
C GLN A 37 -11.97 -59.64 -40.48
N VAL A 38 -12.60 -60.60 -39.80
CA VAL A 38 -13.12 -60.40 -38.43
C VAL A 38 -12.00 -60.25 -37.41
N GLY A 39 -10.90 -61.00 -37.57
CA GLY A 39 -9.68 -60.87 -36.75
C GLY A 39 -9.03 -59.50 -36.88
N ARG A 40 -8.80 -59.03 -38.12
CA ARG A 40 -8.20 -57.72 -38.42
C ARG A 40 -9.06 -56.57 -37.88
N ALA A 41 -10.38 -56.62 -38.03
CA ALA A 41 -11.29 -55.63 -37.45
C ALA A 41 -11.36 -55.66 -35.91
N LYS A 42 -11.11 -56.82 -35.27
CA LYS A 42 -11.05 -56.97 -33.81
C LYS A 42 -9.73 -56.43 -33.25
N GLU A 43 -8.62 -56.63 -33.96
CA GLU A 43 -7.31 -56.04 -33.64
C GLU A 43 -7.29 -54.53 -33.82
N GLU A 44 -7.84 -54.00 -34.91
CA GLU A 44 -7.98 -52.55 -35.13
C GLU A 44 -8.85 -51.89 -34.06
N ARG A 45 -9.95 -52.53 -33.65
CA ARG A 45 -10.78 -52.04 -32.53
C ARG A 45 -10.05 -52.07 -31.20
N ARG A 46 -9.24 -53.11 -30.91
CA ARG A 46 -8.39 -53.16 -29.71
C ARG A 46 -7.29 -52.10 -29.74
N ALA A 47 -6.64 -51.88 -30.88
CA ALA A 47 -5.62 -50.86 -31.04
C ALA A 47 -6.21 -49.46 -30.86
N ARG A 48 -7.38 -49.17 -31.44
CA ARG A 48 -8.10 -47.90 -31.25
C ARG A 48 -8.55 -47.70 -29.81
N TRP A 49 -8.98 -48.74 -29.12
CA TRP A 49 -9.33 -48.68 -27.69
C TRP A 49 -8.10 -48.44 -26.81
N ASN A 50 -6.98 -49.08 -27.11
CA ASN A 50 -5.72 -48.87 -26.39
C ASN A 50 -5.19 -47.46 -26.65
N LEU A 51 -5.21 -46.97 -27.88
CA LEU A 51 -4.83 -45.59 -28.22
C LEU A 51 -5.74 -44.57 -27.53
N LEU A 52 -7.07 -44.77 -27.51
CA LEU A 52 -7.97 -43.88 -26.76
C LEU A 52 -7.67 -43.90 -25.26
N ARG A 53 -7.42 -45.07 -24.67
CA ARG A 53 -7.05 -45.21 -23.26
C ARG A 53 -5.73 -44.50 -22.96
N PHE A 54 -4.70 -44.66 -23.80
CA PHE A 54 -3.43 -43.97 -23.66
C PHE A 54 -3.58 -42.46 -23.81
N SER A 55 -4.38 -41.98 -24.77
CA SER A 55 -4.65 -40.56 -24.95
C SER A 55 -5.42 -39.95 -23.78
N VAL A 56 -6.40 -40.67 -23.22
CA VAL A 56 -7.14 -40.23 -22.03
C VAL A 56 -6.23 -40.22 -20.80
N LEU A 57 -5.40 -41.23 -20.60
CA LEU A 57 -4.42 -41.28 -19.50
C LEU A 57 -3.37 -40.17 -19.61
N LEU A 58 -2.88 -39.89 -20.82
CA LEU A 58 -1.93 -38.81 -21.07
C LEU A 58 -2.56 -37.43 -20.83
N ALA A 59 -3.80 -37.23 -21.28
CA ALA A 59 -4.56 -36.02 -21.00
C ALA A 59 -4.83 -35.85 -19.49
N TRP A 60 -5.15 -36.94 -18.79
CA TRP A 60 -5.33 -36.93 -17.33
C TRP A 60 -4.02 -36.59 -16.60
N LEU A 61 -2.90 -37.16 -17.04
CA LEU A 61 -1.57 -36.89 -16.47
C LEU A 61 -1.12 -35.44 -16.72
N LEU A 62 -1.46 -34.85 -17.87
CA LEU A 62 -1.17 -33.45 -18.18
C LEU A 62 -2.08 -32.47 -17.43
N LEU A 63 -3.30 -32.89 -17.05
CA LEU A 63 -4.21 -32.07 -16.23
C LEU A 63 -3.85 -32.10 -14.74
N THR A 64 -3.19 -33.13 -14.24
CA THR A 64 -2.77 -33.22 -12.83
C THR A 64 -1.45 -32.52 -12.53
N THR A 65 -0.66 -32.17 -13.56
CA THR A 65 0.54 -31.33 -13.40
C THR A 65 0.15 -29.86 -13.48
N THR A 66 -0.65 -29.34 -12.54
CA THR A 66 -0.63 -27.91 -12.30
C THR A 66 0.69 -27.61 -11.59
N PRO A 67 1.62 -26.87 -12.23
CA PRO A 67 2.84 -26.52 -11.56
C PRO A 67 2.44 -25.57 -10.42
N LEU A 68 2.67 -25.99 -9.17
CA LEU A 68 2.71 -25.06 -8.04
C LEU A 68 3.89 -24.13 -8.33
N TRP A 69 3.63 -23.02 -9.02
CA TRP A 69 4.66 -22.02 -9.26
C TRP A 69 5.13 -21.54 -7.91
N ALA A 70 6.39 -21.81 -7.64
CA ALA A 70 7.00 -21.39 -6.42
C ALA A 70 7.23 -19.89 -6.55
N GLU A 71 6.50 -19.10 -5.77
CA GLU A 71 6.55 -17.66 -5.85
C GLU A 71 6.58 -17.06 -4.43
N PRO A 72 7.38 -16.01 -4.21
CA PRO A 72 7.27 -15.21 -3.00
C PRO A 72 5.89 -14.52 -3.00
N ARG A 73 5.27 -14.37 -1.82
CA ARG A 73 3.98 -13.67 -1.70
C ARG A 73 3.88 -12.94 -0.38
N LEU A 74 3.76 -11.61 -0.39
CA LEU A 74 3.65 -10.78 0.79
C LEU A 74 2.19 -10.54 1.12
N THR A 75 1.83 -10.88 2.35
CA THR A 75 0.67 -10.30 3.02
C THR A 75 1.17 -9.33 4.08
N LEU A 76 0.53 -8.17 4.18
CA LEU A 76 0.88 -7.17 5.16
C LEU A 76 -0.34 -6.74 5.98
N SER A 77 -0.12 -6.46 7.26
CA SER A 77 -1.11 -5.81 8.12
C SER A 77 -0.48 -4.60 8.80
N ARG A 78 -1.29 -3.56 8.99
CA ARG A 78 -0.89 -2.30 9.63
C ARG A 78 -1.46 -2.25 11.04
N HIS A 79 -0.62 -1.84 11.99
CA HIS A 79 -1.02 -1.49 13.35
C HIS A 79 -0.56 -0.08 13.68
N LEU A 80 -1.43 0.70 14.32
CA LEU A 80 -1.08 1.94 14.97
C LEU A 80 -1.37 1.80 16.46
N ASP A 81 -0.49 2.34 17.29
CA ASP A 81 -0.74 2.35 18.74
C ASP A 81 -1.92 3.27 19.09
N ARG A 82 -2.14 4.30 18.26
CA ARG A 82 -3.24 5.26 18.36
C ARG A 82 -3.69 5.72 16.97
N GLU A 83 -4.99 5.92 16.78
CA GLU A 83 -5.55 6.51 15.55
C GLU A 83 -5.52 8.05 15.56
N SER A 84 -5.25 8.63 16.73
CA SER A 84 -5.14 10.07 16.95
C SER A 84 -4.02 10.40 17.92
N VAL A 85 -3.33 11.50 17.67
CA VAL A 85 -2.14 11.90 18.43
C VAL A 85 -2.09 13.43 18.55
N PRO A 86 -1.80 13.99 19.72
CA PRO A 86 -1.52 15.42 19.87
C PRO A 86 -0.38 15.85 18.95
N THR A 87 -0.52 16.97 18.24
CA THR A 87 0.58 17.51 17.43
C THR A 87 1.82 17.77 18.32
N GLY A 88 2.99 17.35 17.87
CA GLY A 88 4.23 17.41 18.66
C GLY A 88 4.64 16.11 19.33
N GLU A 89 3.70 15.19 19.59
CA GLU A 89 4.01 13.82 20.02
C GLU A 89 4.39 12.94 18.84
N GLU A 90 5.11 11.85 19.10
CA GLU A 90 5.42 10.85 18.09
C GLU A 90 4.24 9.89 17.90
N LEU A 91 3.86 9.65 16.65
CA LEU A 91 2.96 8.54 16.31
C LEU A 91 3.81 7.30 16.06
N VAL A 92 3.54 6.23 16.81
CA VAL A 92 4.22 4.93 16.67
C VAL A 92 3.26 3.91 16.05
N GLY A 93 3.81 3.09 15.16
CA GLY A 93 3.10 1.96 14.59
C GLY A 93 4.05 0.96 13.96
N HIS A 94 3.49 -0.13 13.44
CA HIS A 94 4.26 -1.15 12.75
C HIS A 94 3.47 -1.80 11.61
N LEU A 95 4.21 -2.35 10.65
CA LEU A 95 3.68 -3.23 9.62
C LEU A 95 4.17 -4.65 9.88
N GLN A 96 3.25 -5.59 10.00
CA GLN A 96 3.59 -7.01 10.02
C GLN A 96 3.66 -7.49 8.57
N LEU A 97 4.83 -7.97 8.15
CA LEU A 97 5.12 -8.45 6.81
C LEU A 97 5.23 -9.97 6.86
N THR A 98 4.34 -10.69 6.20
CA THR A 98 4.30 -12.16 6.22
C THR A 98 4.48 -12.72 4.83
N ASN A 99 5.41 -13.65 4.67
CA ASN A 99 5.57 -14.37 3.42
C ASN A 99 4.63 -15.59 3.41
N VAL A 100 3.52 -15.49 2.69
CA VAL A 100 2.55 -16.60 2.51
C VAL A 100 2.85 -17.45 1.26
N GLY A 101 3.93 -17.10 0.53
CA GLY A 101 4.43 -17.87 -0.59
C GLY A 101 5.27 -19.08 -0.15
N ASN A 102 5.82 -19.77 -1.13
CA ASN A 102 6.64 -20.97 -0.96
C ASN A 102 8.12 -20.75 -1.37
N GLU A 103 8.49 -19.52 -1.77
CA GLU A 103 9.88 -19.09 -1.94
C GLU A 103 10.26 -17.95 -0.98
N PRO A 104 11.56 -17.76 -0.67
CA PRO A 104 12.01 -16.65 0.16
C PRO A 104 11.69 -15.27 -0.44
N LEU A 105 10.99 -14.45 0.34
CA LEU A 105 10.69 -13.06 0.02
C LEU A 105 11.88 -12.16 0.40
N HIS A 106 12.26 -11.27 -0.52
CA HIS A 106 13.34 -10.30 -0.34
C HIS A 106 12.82 -8.87 -0.44
N ILE A 107 12.94 -8.11 0.64
CA ILE A 107 12.66 -6.68 0.70
C ILE A 107 13.89 -5.93 0.15
N ARG A 108 13.76 -5.40 -1.07
CA ARG A 108 14.81 -4.65 -1.77
C ARG A 108 14.99 -3.26 -1.19
N GLY A 109 13.89 -2.62 -0.77
CA GLY A 109 13.91 -1.29 -0.17
C GLY A 109 12.57 -0.87 0.40
N VAL A 110 12.60 0.13 1.29
CA VAL A 110 11.41 0.75 1.85
C VAL A 110 11.56 2.26 1.77
N GLN A 111 10.52 2.96 1.31
CA GLN A 111 10.52 4.41 1.10
C GLN A 111 9.28 5.03 1.76
N THR A 112 9.40 6.28 2.21
CA THR A 112 8.30 7.06 2.79
C THR A 112 7.95 8.24 1.88
N SER A 113 6.73 8.76 1.96
CA SER A 113 6.33 9.96 1.21
C SER A 113 6.92 11.28 1.73
N CYS A 114 7.46 11.30 2.95
CA CYS A 114 8.11 12.46 3.56
C CYS A 114 9.31 12.03 4.41
N GLY A 115 10.23 12.97 4.68
CA GLY A 115 11.29 12.79 5.68
C GLY A 115 10.81 12.81 7.14
N CYS A 116 9.50 13.00 7.36
CA CYS A 116 8.89 13.05 8.69
C CYS A 116 8.54 11.67 9.28
N THR A 117 8.82 10.59 8.53
CA THR A 117 8.58 9.21 8.97
C THR A 117 9.90 8.46 9.00
N THR A 118 10.26 7.93 10.17
CA THR A 118 11.44 7.08 10.37
C THR A 118 11.01 5.62 10.32
N LEU A 119 11.80 4.78 9.65
CA LEU A 119 11.53 3.34 9.49
C LEU A 119 12.63 2.51 10.14
N ARG A 120 12.26 1.38 10.75
CA ARG A 120 13.19 0.37 11.30
C ARG A 120 12.74 -1.02 10.87
N LEU A 121 13.55 -1.67 10.03
CA LEU A 121 13.32 -3.03 9.54
C LEU A 121 14.40 -3.95 10.12
N LYS A 122 14.00 -5.00 10.84
CA LYS A 122 14.95 -5.94 11.49
C LYS A 122 15.70 -6.81 10.47
N GLN A 123 15.00 -7.31 9.45
CA GLN A 123 15.59 -8.17 8.42
C GLN A 123 14.91 -7.97 7.06
N ARG A 124 15.65 -8.21 5.98
CA ARG A 124 15.18 -8.01 4.60
C ARG A 124 14.81 -9.30 3.88
N ARG A 125 15.05 -10.46 4.48
CA ARG A 125 14.69 -11.76 3.93
C ARG A 125 13.66 -12.41 4.85
N ILE A 126 12.57 -12.91 4.29
CA ILE A 126 11.49 -13.58 5.00
C ILE A 126 11.32 -14.98 4.39
N ALA A 127 11.55 -16.03 5.18
CA ALA A 127 11.35 -17.39 4.71
C ALA A 127 9.85 -17.68 4.48
N PRO A 128 9.50 -18.71 3.69
CA PRO A 128 8.11 -19.15 3.54
C PRO A 128 7.43 -19.40 4.90
N GLY A 129 6.26 -18.81 5.11
CA GLY A 129 5.48 -18.91 6.36
C GLY A 129 5.92 -17.98 7.48
N ASP A 130 7.09 -17.35 7.38
CA ASP A 130 7.62 -16.46 8.43
C ASP A 130 7.08 -15.03 8.30
N SER A 131 7.25 -14.28 9.39
CA SER A 131 6.90 -12.86 9.44
C SER A 131 8.02 -11.98 10.00
N VAL A 132 7.99 -10.71 9.61
CA VAL A 132 8.90 -9.65 10.07
C VAL A 132 8.12 -8.39 10.36
N GLN A 133 8.53 -7.70 11.42
CA GLN A 133 7.97 -6.41 11.80
C GLN A 133 8.83 -5.26 11.21
N LEU A 134 8.14 -4.31 10.57
CA LEU A 134 8.68 -3.02 10.14
C LEU A 134 8.08 -1.94 11.04
N ASP A 135 8.88 -1.41 11.96
CA ASP A 135 8.45 -0.34 12.86
C ASP A 135 8.56 1.01 12.15
N PHE A 136 7.63 1.91 12.44
CA PHE A 136 7.68 3.28 11.96
C PHE A 136 7.28 4.28 13.04
N VAL A 137 7.91 5.45 12.98
CA VAL A 137 7.62 6.59 13.84
C VAL A 137 7.38 7.81 12.97
N VAL A 138 6.28 8.53 13.20
CA VAL A 138 5.96 9.77 12.49
C VAL A 138 6.12 10.95 13.43
N ASP A 139 6.98 11.89 13.06
CA ASP A 139 7.07 13.19 13.71
C ASP A 139 5.83 14.00 13.34
N THR A 140 4.99 14.33 14.33
CA THR A 140 3.72 15.04 14.10
C THR A 140 3.83 16.56 14.20
N ARG A 141 5.01 17.11 14.54
CA ARG A 141 5.21 18.56 14.66
C ARG A 141 4.77 19.29 13.40
N GLY A 142 4.03 20.38 13.60
CA GLY A 142 3.48 21.21 12.53
C GLY A 142 2.36 20.56 11.71
N LYS A 143 1.82 19.42 12.13
CA LYS A 143 0.72 18.72 11.45
C LYS A 143 -0.55 18.82 12.28
N LEU A 144 -1.68 19.07 11.62
CA LEU A 144 -2.99 19.21 12.25
C LEU A 144 -4.06 18.61 11.33
N GLY A 145 -5.11 18.05 11.93
CA GLY A 145 -6.23 17.44 11.22
C GLY A 145 -5.92 16.02 10.72
N ARG A 146 -6.64 15.58 9.68
CA ARG A 146 -6.47 14.26 9.07
C ARG A 146 -5.21 14.24 8.22
N ILE A 147 -4.24 13.42 8.59
CA ILE A 147 -2.96 13.28 7.91
C ILE A 147 -2.89 11.91 7.22
N GLU A 148 -2.35 11.91 6.01
CA GLU A 148 -2.12 10.71 5.23
C GLU A 148 -0.64 10.62 4.83
N LYS A 149 -0.03 9.46 5.07
CA LYS A 149 1.37 9.14 4.74
C LYS A 149 1.41 7.80 4.03
N THR A 150 2.40 7.60 3.15
CA THR A 150 2.57 6.32 2.47
C THR A 150 3.94 5.74 2.73
N ILE A 151 3.96 4.41 2.88
CA ILE A 151 5.16 3.59 2.98
C ILE A 151 5.14 2.65 1.78
N THR A 152 6.17 2.72 0.94
CA THR A 152 6.31 1.91 -0.27
C THR A 152 7.37 0.83 -0.05
N LEU A 153 6.99 -0.44 -0.17
CA LEU A 153 7.87 -1.59 -0.07
C LEU A 153 8.17 -2.14 -1.46
N HIS A 154 9.46 -2.24 -1.77
CA HIS A 154 9.95 -2.88 -2.99
C HIS A 154 10.41 -4.29 -2.65
N THR A 155 9.88 -5.29 -3.35
CA THR A 155 10.19 -6.71 -3.10
C THR A 155 10.64 -7.42 -4.39
N ASN A 156 10.92 -8.72 -4.31
CA ASN A 156 11.12 -9.59 -5.47
C ASN A 156 9.81 -10.25 -5.97
N GLU A 157 8.65 -9.80 -5.51
CA GLU A 157 7.37 -10.26 -6.03
C GLU A 157 7.04 -9.65 -7.39
N PRO A 158 6.25 -10.35 -8.23
CA PRO A 158 5.73 -9.80 -9.48
C PRO A 158 4.91 -8.52 -9.27
N ASP A 159 4.15 -8.44 -8.17
CA ASP A 159 3.24 -7.33 -7.86
C ASP A 159 3.93 -6.15 -7.14
N SER A 160 5.26 -6.15 -7.03
CA SER A 160 6.03 -5.06 -6.41
C SER A 160 5.98 -3.78 -7.26
N PRO A 161 5.88 -2.58 -6.67
CA PRO A 161 5.94 -2.30 -5.23
C PRO A 161 4.57 -2.32 -4.52
N HIS A 162 4.60 -2.62 -3.23
CA HIS A 162 3.42 -2.55 -2.36
C HIS A 162 3.37 -1.18 -1.66
N VAL A 163 2.23 -0.49 -1.76
CA VAL A 163 2.03 0.82 -1.13
C VAL A 163 1.07 0.68 0.04
N VAL A 164 1.49 1.12 1.21
CA VAL A 164 0.69 1.11 2.44
C VAL A 164 0.40 2.55 2.84
N THR A 165 -0.88 2.90 2.94
CA THR A 165 -1.33 4.20 3.42
C THR A 165 -1.55 4.15 4.94
N VAL A 166 -0.91 5.06 5.65
CA VAL A 166 -1.08 5.33 7.07
C VAL A 166 -1.92 6.60 7.20
N VAL A 167 -3.12 6.46 7.76
CA VAL A 167 -4.03 7.57 8.05
C VAL A 167 -4.09 7.73 9.56
N PHE A 168 -3.99 8.96 10.04
CA PHE A 168 -4.16 9.29 11.45
C PHE A 168 -4.67 10.73 11.61
N HIS A 169 -5.19 11.06 12.78
CA HIS A 169 -5.57 12.44 13.10
C HIS A 169 -4.54 13.08 14.03
N ALA A 170 -3.89 14.14 13.55
CA ALA A 170 -3.09 15.02 14.37
C ALA A 170 -4.05 16.00 15.07
N LEU A 171 -4.28 15.78 16.35
CA LEU A 171 -5.18 16.62 17.13
C LEU A 171 -4.48 17.91 17.53
N PRO A 172 -5.23 19.03 17.61
CA PRO A 172 -4.80 20.13 18.45
C PRO A 172 -4.59 19.55 19.84
N SER A 173 -3.38 19.69 20.35
CA SER A 173 -3.00 19.15 21.65
C SER A 173 -3.58 19.94 22.84
N GLY A 174 -4.59 20.79 22.62
CA GLY A 174 -4.65 22.06 23.35
C GLY A 174 -3.31 22.80 23.19
N MET A 175 -2.96 23.67 24.14
CA MET A 175 -1.61 24.26 24.16
C MET A 175 -0.46 23.25 24.35
N ALA A 176 -0.73 21.97 24.58
CA ALA A 176 0.31 20.99 24.82
C ALA A 176 0.97 20.47 23.53
N GLY A 177 1.56 21.36 22.70
CA GLY A 177 2.32 20.94 21.51
C GLY A 177 2.16 21.83 20.28
N ALA A 178 1.15 22.69 20.24
CA ALA A 178 1.17 23.89 19.41
C ALA A 178 1.94 24.97 20.18
N ASP A 179 3.01 25.51 19.58
CA ASP A 179 3.59 26.75 20.09
C ASP A 179 2.61 27.89 19.79
N THR A 180 1.60 28.05 20.66
CA THR A 180 0.63 29.15 20.63
C THR A 180 1.32 30.51 20.78
N GLN A 181 2.61 30.50 21.10
CA GLN A 181 3.46 31.66 21.26
C GLN A 181 4.31 31.95 20.02
N ALA A 182 4.29 31.09 19.00
CA ALA A 182 5.10 31.23 17.80
C ALA A 182 4.88 32.58 17.09
N VAL A 183 3.65 33.10 17.14
CA VAL A 183 3.30 34.40 16.55
C VAL A 183 3.96 35.58 17.29
N PHE A 184 4.27 35.40 18.57
CA PHE A 184 4.96 36.38 19.43
C PHE A 184 6.49 36.18 19.45
N GLN A 185 7.03 35.25 18.66
CA GLN A 185 8.47 35.07 18.45
C GLN A 185 8.93 35.74 17.14
N PRO A 186 10.19 36.20 17.04
CA PRO A 186 10.75 36.69 15.78
C PRO A 186 10.71 35.61 14.67
N PRO A 187 10.44 35.98 13.41
CA PRO A 187 10.20 37.35 12.93
C PRO A 187 8.77 37.85 13.10
N CYS A 188 7.81 36.97 13.42
CA CYS A 188 6.38 37.29 13.49
C CYS A 188 6.04 38.35 14.55
N ALA A 189 6.80 38.37 15.66
CA ALA A 189 6.67 39.35 16.73
C ALA A 189 6.70 40.80 16.23
N SER A 190 7.43 41.09 15.14
CA SER A 190 7.56 42.46 14.61
C SER A 190 6.22 43.10 14.25
N CYS A 191 5.23 42.29 13.89
CA CYS A 191 3.89 42.75 13.54
C CYS A 191 2.86 42.39 14.61
N HIS A 192 3.07 41.32 15.36
CA HIS A 192 2.06 40.77 16.28
C HIS A 192 2.29 41.10 17.77
N LEU A 193 3.47 41.59 18.15
CA LEU A 193 3.83 41.93 19.52
C LEU A 193 4.45 43.33 19.64
N ASP A 194 5.45 43.60 18.79
CA ASP A 194 6.28 44.80 18.85
C ASP A 194 5.47 46.11 18.81
N PRO A 195 4.32 46.21 18.10
CA PRO A 195 3.47 47.41 18.18
C PRO A 195 2.94 47.74 19.58
N GLY A 196 2.90 46.77 20.49
CA GLY A 196 2.52 46.97 21.89
C GLY A 196 3.67 47.44 22.79
N ILE A 197 4.92 47.33 22.35
CA ILE A 197 6.08 47.69 23.16
C ILE A 197 6.10 49.21 23.40
N GLY A 198 6.20 49.61 24.68
CA GLY A 198 6.10 51.01 25.11
C GLY A 198 4.67 51.55 25.21
N GLN A 199 3.64 50.80 24.79
CA GLN A 199 2.24 51.19 24.97
C GLN A 199 1.73 50.83 26.36
N HIS A 200 0.68 51.52 26.80
CA HIS A 200 0.04 51.30 28.11
C HIS A 200 -1.49 51.22 27.99
N SER A 201 -2.13 50.59 28.97
CA SER A 201 -3.58 50.52 29.14
C SER A 201 -4.30 50.12 27.83
N ALA A 202 -5.29 50.90 27.37
CA ALA A 202 -6.12 50.56 26.22
C ALA A 202 -5.32 50.43 24.90
N ALA A 203 -4.26 51.22 24.73
CA ALA A 203 -3.41 51.16 23.53
C ALA A 203 -2.64 49.84 23.47
N LEU A 204 -2.09 49.39 24.60
CA LEU A 204 -1.43 48.09 24.71
C LEU A 204 -2.43 46.94 24.52
N PHE A 205 -3.61 47.04 25.13
CA PHE A 205 -4.66 46.04 24.99
C PHE A 205 -5.08 45.88 23.52
N ALA A 206 -5.33 46.99 22.83
CA ALA A 206 -5.73 46.98 21.42
C ALA A 206 -4.65 46.39 20.50
N ALA A 207 -3.37 46.67 20.78
CA ALA A 207 -2.25 46.22 19.95
C ALA A 207 -1.99 44.71 20.04
N VAL A 208 -2.13 44.11 21.22
CA VAL A 208 -1.68 42.72 21.47
C VAL A 208 -2.80 41.82 22.00
N CYS A 209 -3.61 42.29 22.95
CA CYS A 209 -4.58 41.43 23.65
C CYS A 209 -5.90 41.28 22.88
N ALA A 210 -6.34 42.32 22.17
CA ALA A 210 -7.65 42.36 21.51
C ALA A 210 -7.81 41.33 20.39
N MET A 211 -6.72 40.84 19.79
CA MET A 211 -6.78 39.82 18.73
C MET A 211 -7.41 38.51 19.22
N CYS A 212 -7.22 38.18 20.50
CA CYS A 212 -7.83 37.01 21.14
C CYS A 212 -8.98 37.39 22.08
N HIS A 213 -9.03 38.64 22.52
CA HIS A 213 -10.05 39.19 23.42
C HIS A 213 -10.81 40.37 22.78
N PRO A 214 -11.50 40.16 21.63
CA PRO A 214 -12.14 41.24 20.89
C PRO A 214 -13.26 41.92 21.70
N ASP A 215 -13.93 41.16 22.56
CA ASP A 215 -15.02 41.62 23.42
C ASP A 215 -14.58 41.90 24.86
N GLY A 216 -13.26 41.97 25.11
CA GLY A 216 -12.67 42.10 26.45
C GLY A 216 -12.43 40.77 27.17
N VAL A 217 -11.95 40.86 28.41
CA VAL A 217 -11.55 39.70 29.23
C VAL A 217 -12.55 39.51 30.38
N LYS A 218 -13.14 38.33 30.48
CA LYS A 218 -14.01 37.98 31.62
C LYS A 218 -13.15 37.52 32.80
N ILE A 219 -13.03 38.37 33.81
CA ILE A 219 -12.23 38.08 35.00
C ILE A 219 -13.09 37.41 36.06
N ARG A 220 -12.66 36.23 36.53
CA ARG A 220 -13.23 35.55 37.70
C ARG A 220 -12.38 35.71 38.96
N GLU A 221 -11.06 35.80 38.79
CA GLU A 221 -10.09 35.95 39.87
C GLU A 221 -9.19 37.17 39.60
N PRO A 222 -9.58 38.37 40.05
CA PRO A 222 -8.88 39.62 39.73
C PRO A 222 -7.48 39.72 40.31
N ASP A 223 -7.16 38.97 41.35
CA ASP A 223 -5.84 38.98 42.00
C ASP A 223 -4.83 38.12 41.25
N ALA A 224 -5.29 37.14 40.45
CA ALA A 224 -4.44 36.30 39.61
C ALA A 224 -4.06 36.97 38.27
N LEU A 225 -4.69 38.10 37.92
CA LEU A 225 -4.56 38.71 36.60
C LEU A 225 -3.12 39.11 36.25
N ALA A 226 -2.39 39.67 37.21
CA ALA A 226 -0.99 40.05 36.99
C ALA A 226 -0.14 38.83 36.66
N HIS A 227 -0.26 37.76 37.46
CA HIS A 227 0.43 36.49 37.24
C HIS A 227 0.08 35.87 35.89
N TRP A 228 -1.20 35.86 35.51
CA TRP A 228 -1.59 35.34 34.20
C TRP A 228 -1.00 36.15 33.05
N ILE A 229 -0.97 37.49 33.13
CA ILE A 229 -0.37 38.31 32.06
C ILE A 229 1.16 38.07 31.99
N THR A 230 1.84 37.88 33.12
CA THR A 230 3.30 37.69 33.12
C THR A 230 3.71 36.29 32.71
N GLU A 231 3.09 35.27 33.31
CA GLU A 231 3.51 33.87 33.17
C GLU A 231 2.64 33.08 32.19
N GLY A 232 1.51 33.64 31.78
CA GLY A 232 0.54 32.99 30.91
C GLY A 232 -0.39 32.05 31.67
N ASN A 233 -1.15 31.26 30.91
CA ASN A 233 -1.98 30.21 31.46
C ASN A 233 -1.95 28.99 30.54
N ALA A 234 -1.16 27.99 30.95
CA ALA A 234 -0.90 26.76 30.21
C ALA A 234 -2.18 25.99 29.83
N HIS A 235 -3.25 26.12 30.62
CA HIS A 235 -4.50 25.41 30.38
C HIS A 235 -5.38 26.07 29.32
N THR A 236 -5.27 27.39 29.12
CA THR A 236 -6.23 28.14 28.29
C THR A 236 -5.76 28.50 26.90
N GLY A 237 -4.46 28.59 26.64
CA GLY A 237 -4.02 29.29 25.42
C GLY A 237 -3.05 30.43 25.67
N MET A 238 -3.07 30.97 26.89
CA MET A 238 -2.64 32.35 27.10
C MET A 238 -1.11 32.48 27.21
N PRO A 239 -0.48 33.34 26.39
CA PRO A 239 0.92 33.74 26.51
C PRO A 239 1.29 34.28 27.88
N GLY A 240 2.53 34.03 28.30
CA GLY A 240 3.22 34.87 29.26
C GLY A 240 3.98 36.00 28.56
N PHE A 241 3.89 37.22 29.07
CA PHE A 241 4.53 38.40 28.48
C PHE A 241 5.68 38.98 29.32
N GLN A 242 6.10 38.30 30.40
CA GLN A 242 7.13 38.81 31.32
C GLN A 242 8.46 39.20 30.67
N ASP A 243 8.89 38.47 29.63
CA ASP A 243 10.17 38.72 28.95
C ASP A 243 10.07 39.81 27.87
N ARG A 244 8.86 40.37 27.67
CA ARG A 244 8.53 41.26 26.55
C ARG A 244 7.93 42.58 27.01
N LEU A 245 7.13 42.57 28.08
CA LEU A 245 6.48 43.75 28.64
C LEU A 245 7.13 44.14 29.97
N THR A 246 7.28 45.44 30.19
CA THR A 246 7.76 45.94 31.49
C THR A 246 6.69 45.79 32.57
N GLY A 247 7.10 45.77 33.85
CA GLY A 247 6.16 45.73 34.98
C GLY A 247 5.14 46.87 34.96
N ALA A 248 5.54 48.07 34.49
CA ALA A 248 4.64 49.20 34.35
C ALA A 248 3.56 48.97 33.26
N GLN A 249 3.92 48.32 32.16
CA GLN A 249 2.97 47.95 31.11
C GLN A 249 1.98 46.89 31.61
N VAL A 250 2.46 45.84 32.27
CA VAL A 250 1.61 44.81 32.89
C VAL A 250 0.65 45.44 33.89
N GLN A 251 1.13 46.29 34.80
CA GLN A 251 0.28 46.94 35.79
C GLN A 251 -0.78 47.84 35.14
N SER A 252 -0.43 48.53 34.04
CA SER A 252 -1.40 49.36 33.30
C SER A 252 -2.55 48.54 32.69
N LEU A 253 -2.27 47.31 32.21
CA LEU A 253 -3.30 46.38 31.74
C LEU A 253 -4.16 45.86 32.89
N VAL A 254 -3.53 45.47 34.01
CA VAL A 254 -4.26 45.01 35.20
C VAL A 254 -5.22 46.08 35.69
N THR A 255 -4.79 47.34 35.73
CA THR A 255 -5.65 48.46 36.13
C THR A 255 -6.79 48.70 35.15
N LEU A 256 -6.54 48.61 33.84
CA LEU A 256 -7.59 48.74 32.81
C LEU A 256 -8.65 47.65 32.96
N LEU A 257 -8.22 46.40 33.07
CA LEU A 257 -9.11 45.24 33.00
C LEU A 257 -9.95 45.04 34.28
N LYS A 258 -9.55 45.67 35.40
CA LYS A 258 -10.31 45.67 36.66
C LYS A 258 -11.46 46.69 36.70
N GLN A 259 -11.59 47.57 35.71
CA GLN A 259 -12.66 48.58 35.61
C GLN A 259 -13.92 47.98 35.00
#